data_AF-X1RW15-F1
#
_entry.id   AF-X1RW15-F1
#
_cell.length_a   1.000
_cell.length_b   1.000
_cell.length_c   1.000
_cell.angle_alpha   90.00
_cell.angle_beta   90.00
_cell.angle_gamma   90.00
#
_symmetry.space_group_name_H-M   'P 1'
#
loop_
_entity.id
_entity.type
_entity.pdbx_description
1 polymer ?
#
loop_
_entity_poly.entity_id
_entity_poly.type
_entity_poly.pdbx_seq_one_letter_code
_entity_poly.pdbx_strand_id
1 'polypeptide(L)'
;MKFEHTDYHIHTNWSADISKNGPVFEDYIKIAEANEINICFLEHYELYYIEQDKTNPFYDSKIDDYLEEIDELKETYNFILSGLEVEYYRDREIELMEFMDDYGKELDFIGGTIHEWIYRYPITSREKLLQLLEKIPMKQVIDDYFEISEMMIKSKIFKNVCHIDTIYRYIN
;
A
#
# COMPACT_ATOMS: atom_id res chain seq x y z
N MET A 1 9.98 10.61 17.00
CA MET A 1 8.78 11.30 16.48
C MET A 1 8.65 12.66 17.14
N LYS A 2 8.35 13.72 16.38
CA LYS A 2 8.27 15.11 16.84
C LYS A 2 6.99 15.36 17.65
N PHE A 3 5.87 14.82 17.17
CA PHE A 3 4.54 15.05 17.72
C PHE A 3 3.99 13.81 18.45
N GLU A 4 2.88 13.98 19.20
CA GLU A 4 2.25 12.90 19.97
C GLU A 4 1.48 11.90 19.09
N HIS A 5 0.80 12.38 18.05
CA HIS A 5 -0.04 11.56 17.17
C HIS A 5 0.64 11.27 15.84
N THR A 6 0.31 10.13 15.24
CA THR A 6 0.86 9.72 13.94
C THR A 6 -0.25 9.17 13.05
N ASP A 7 -0.30 9.67 11.82
CA ASP A 7 -1.03 9.03 10.73
C ASP A 7 -0.06 8.14 9.95
N TYR A 8 -0.33 6.84 9.91
CA TYR A 8 0.57 5.85 9.30
C TYR A 8 0.22 5.51 7.84
N HIS A 9 -0.86 6.06 7.28
CA HIS A 9 -1.40 5.58 6.00
C HIS A 9 -1.82 6.73 5.08
N ILE A 10 -0.83 7.41 4.50
CA ILE A 10 -1.03 8.49 3.54
C ILE A 10 -0.47 8.10 2.18
N HIS A 11 -1.20 8.42 1.11
CA HIS A 11 -0.78 8.20 -0.27
C HIS A 11 -0.63 9.51 -1.04
N THR A 12 0.32 9.56 -1.96
CA THR A 12 0.61 10.68 -2.86
C THR A 12 0.58 10.24 -4.32
N ASN A 13 0.99 11.11 -5.24
CA ASN A 13 1.16 10.75 -6.65
C ASN A 13 2.24 9.70 -6.93
N TRP A 14 2.92 9.18 -5.90
CA TRP A 14 3.70 7.94 -5.95
C TRP A 14 2.85 6.66 -5.98
N SER A 15 1.58 6.74 -5.59
CA SER A 15 0.61 5.65 -5.75
C SER A 15 -0.07 5.68 -7.11
N ALA A 16 -0.16 4.52 -7.77
CA ALA A 16 -0.62 4.41 -9.16
C ALA A 16 -2.09 4.78 -9.38
N ASP A 17 -2.91 4.74 -8.34
CA ASP A 17 -4.33 5.12 -8.34
C ASP A 17 -4.55 6.62 -8.06
N ILE A 18 -3.49 7.35 -7.71
CA ILE A 18 -3.50 8.81 -7.58
C ILE A 18 -3.04 9.44 -8.89
N SER A 19 -3.85 10.39 -9.39
CA SER A 19 -3.54 11.10 -10.62
C SER A 19 -2.20 11.83 -10.52
N LYS A 20 -1.48 11.99 -11.64
CA LYS A 20 -0.20 12.72 -11.69
C LYS A 20 -0.28 14.17 -11.22
N ASN A 21 -1.47 14.78 -11.28
CA ASN A 21 -1.76 16.12 -10.75
C ASN A 21 -2.46 16.08 -9.37
N GLY A 22 -2.44 14.93 -8.70
CA GLY A 22 -2.93 14.74 -7.34
C GLY A 22 -1.95 15.25 -6.29
N PRO A 23 -2.23 15.00 -5.00
CA PRO A 23 -1.42 15.49 -3.90
C PRO A 23 0.02 14.96 -3.97
N VAL A 24 0.97 15.86 -3.70
CA VAL A 24 2.40 15.52 -3.51
C VAL A 24 2.75 15.50 -2.02
N PHE A 25 3.98 15.09 -1.68
CA PHE A 25 4.44 15.06 -0.28
C PHE A 25 4.22 16.40 0.45
N GLU A 26 4.58 17.52 -0.16
CA GLU A 26 4.49 18.85 0.47
C GLU A 26 3.05 19.27 0.82
N ASP A 27 2.05 18.75 0.10
CA ASP A 27 0.65 19.07 0.39
C ASP A 27 0.25 18.48 1.75
N TYR A 28 0.65 17.24 2.03
CA TYR A 28 0.39 16.60 3.32
C TYR A 28 1.32 17.10 4.41
N ILE A 29 2.59 17.36 4.13
CA ILE A 29 3.57 17.88 5.11
C ILE A 29 3.05 19.18 5.74
N LYS A 30 2.54 20.11 4.93
CA LYS A 30 1.97 21.38 5.42
C LYS A 30 0.78 21.17 6.36
N ILE A 31 -0.10 20.23 6.00
CA ILE A 31 -1.28 19.91 6.81
C ILE A 31 -0.86 19.23 8.12
N ALA A 32 0.05 18.26 8.03
CA ALA A 32 0.57 17.52 9.18
C ALA A 32 1.26 18.43 10.19
N GLU A 33 2.12 19.34 9.72
CA GLU A 33 2.79 20.29 10.61
C GLU A 33 1.81 21.25 11.29
N ALA A 34 0.84 21.79 10.54
CA ALA A 34 -0.16 22.69 11.09
C ALA A 34 -1.09 22.03 12.13
N ASN A 35 -1.25 20.70 12.05
CA ASN A 35 -2.07 19.90 12.97
C ASN A 35 -1.24 19.15 14.01
N GLU A 36 0.09 19.33 14.03
CA GLU A 36 0.99 18.64 14.96
C GLU A 36 0.84 17.10 14.90
N ILE A 37 0.84 16.54 13.69
CA ILE A 37 0.74 15.10 13.43
C ILE A 37 2.00 14.63 12.71
N ASN A 38 2.58 13.51 13.16
CA ASN A 38 3.60 12.83 12.37
C ASN A 38 2.93 12.05 11.23
N ILE A 39 3.61 11.86 10.11
CA ILE A 39 3.02 11.19 8.95
C ILE A 39 3.92 10.10 8.39
N CYS A 40 3.33 8.99 7.97
CA CYS A 40 3.96 7.99 7.13
C CYS A 40 3.32 8.03 5.75
N PHE A 41 4.14 8.24 4.72
CA PHE A 41 3.72 7.98 3.35
C PHE A 41 3.79 6.48 3.14
N LEU A 42 2.67 5.85 2.79
CA LEU A 42 2.48 4.40 2.75
C LEU A 42 2.07 3.96 1.35
N GLU A 43 2.83 4.38 0.34
CA GLU A 43 2.45 4.28 -1.07
C GLU A 43 2.14 2.84 -1.50
N HIS A 44 1.23 2.67 -2.47
CA HIS A 44 0.88 1.36 -3.01
C HIS A 44 2.06 0.71 -3.75
N TYR A 45 2.46 -0.47 -3.28
CA TYR A 45 3.50 -1.30 -3.89
C TYR A 45 2.93 -2.65 -4.32
N GLU A 46 2.54 -2.73 -5.59
CA GLU A 46 1.78 -3.84 -6.16
C GLU A 46 2.57 -4.51 -7.29
N LEU A 47 3.30 -5.59 -6.99
CA LEU A 47 4.23 -6.27 -7.92
C LEU A 47 3.65 -6.49 -9.33
N TYR A 48 2.42 -7.02 -9.45
CA TYR A 48 1.84 -7.27 -10.77
C TYR A 48 1.61 -6.00 -11.59
N TYR A 49 1.23 -4.90 -10.94
CA TYR A 49 1.01 -3.62 -11.60
C TYR A 49 2.33 -2.94 -11.93
N ILE A 50 3.31 -2.99 -11.03
CA ILE A 50 4.67 -2.49 -11.27
C ILE A 50 5.30 -3.19 -12.49
N GLU A 51 5.12 -4.50 -12.65
CA GLU A 51 5.71 -5.24 -13.77
C GLU A 51 5.01 -4.98 -15.12
N GLN A 52 3.71 -4.67 -15.10
CA GLN A 52 2.88 -4.65 -16.31
C GLN A 52 2.48 -3.23 -16.77
N ASP A 53 2.48 -2.25 -15.88
CA ASP A 53 2.13 -0.87 -16.17
C ASP A 53 3.36 0.04 -16.14
N LYS A 54 3.82 0.43 -17.32
CA LYS A 54 4.96 1.35 -17.51
C LYS A 54 4.70 2.77 -16.98
N THR A 55 3.47 3.07 -16.60
CA THR A 55 3.09 4.35 -16.01
C THR A 55 3.06 4.32 -14.49
N ASN A 56 3.18 3.14 -13.86
CA ASN A 56 3.31 2.99 -12.42
C ASN A 56 4.58 3.73 -11.94
N PRO A 57 4.51 4.54 -10.87
CA PRO A 57 5.65 5.31 -10.36
C PRO A 57 6.86 4.44 -9.99
N PHE A 58 6.65 3.20 -9.55
CA PHE A 58 7.70 2.25 -9.17
C PHE A 58 8.22 1.39 -10.33
N TYR A 59 7.70 1.55 -11.56
CA TYR A 59 8.17 0.80 -12.73
C TYR A 59 9.67 1.02 -12.98
N ASP A 60 10.39 -0.04 -13.39
CA ASP A 60 11.85 -0.02 -13.68
C ASP A 60 12.71 0.23 -12.42
N SER A 61 12.34 -0.41 -11.30
CA SER A 61 13.09 -0.36 -10.03
C SER A 61 13.21 1.05 -9.43
N LYS A 62 12.20 1.90 -9.61
CA LYS A 62 12.16 3.27 -9.08
C LYS A 62 11.83 3.41 -7.59
N ILE A 63 11.93 2.31 -6.86
CA ILE A 63 11.86 2.38 -5.40
C ILE A 63 13.04 3.17 -4.82
N ASP A 64 14.23 3.08 -5.43
CA ASP A 64 15.40 3.85 -5.01
C ASP A 64 15.14 5.36 -5.17
N ASP A 65 14.48 5.78 -6.26
CA ASP A 65 14.08 7.18 -6.49
C ASP A 65 13.10 7.67 -5.39
N TYR A 66 12.13 6.83 -4.98
CA TYR A 66 11.20 7.14 -3.89
C TYR A 66 11.92 7.27 -2.54
N LEU A 67 12.84 6.35 -2.25
CA LEU A 67 13.63 6.34 -1.01
C LEU A 67 14.54 7.57 -0.93
N GLU A 68 15.18 7.96 -2.04
CA GLU A 68 15.99 9.18 -2.10
C GLU A 68 15.14 10.43 -1.83
N GLU A 69 14.00 10.58 -2.51
CA GLU A 69 13.12 11.74 -2.35
C GLU A 69 12.59 11.86 -0.91
N ILE A 70 12.15 10.76 -0.29
CA ILE A 70 11.63 10.80 1.07
C ILE A 70 12.72 11.02 2.12
N ASP A 71 13.94 10.53 1.89
CA ASP A 71 15.07 10.79 2.80
C ASP A 71 15.48 12.27 2.75
N GLU A 72 15.52 12.90 1.57
CA GLU A 72 15.73 14.36 1.44
C GLU A 72 14.67 15.16 2.24
N LEU A 73 13.42 14.73 2.18
CA LEU A 73 12.35 15.35 2.96
C LEU A 73 12.55 15.14 4.48
N LYS A 74 12.99 13.95 4.91
CA LYS A 74 13.25 13.63 6.32
C LYS A 74 14.43 14.43 6.89
N GLU A 75 15.39 14.86 6.07
CA GLU A 75 16.45 15.81 6.50
C GLU A 75 15.87 17.16 6.96
N THR A 76 14.78 17.60 6.32
CA THR A 76 14.12 18.88 6.60
C THR A 76 13.01 18.72 7.66
N TYR A 77 12.27 17.63 7.62
CA TYR A 77 11.06 17.40 8.41
C TYR A 77 11.16 16.11 9.23
N ASN A 78 11.60 16.21 10.49
CA ASN A 78 11.81 15.08 11.40
C ASN A 78 10.53 14.39 11.95
N PHE A 79 9.38 14.64 11.33
CA PHE A 79 8.07 14.05 11.64
C PHE A 79 7.51 13.19 10.49
N ILE A 80 8.31 12.98 9.45
CA ILE A 80 7.99 12.13 8.30
C ILE A 80 8.59 10.72 8.53
N LEU A 81 7.85 9.71 8.12
CA LEU A 81 8.24 8.30 8.06
C LEU A 81 8.11 7.80 6.61
N SER A 82 9.04 6.94 6.20
CA SER A 82 8.96 6.22 4.92
C SER A 82 8.24 4.89 5.08
N GLY A 83 7.40 4.55 4.10
CA GLY A 83 6.70 3.29 4.15
C GLY A 83 6.02 2.89 2.85
N LEU A 84 5.59 1.63 2.80
CA LEU A 84 4.86 1.08 1.66
C LEU A 84 3.68 0.23 2.13
N GLU A 85 2.56 0.37 1.42
CA GLU A 85 1.43 -0.55 1.49
C GLU A 85 1.64 -1.61 0.41
N VAL A 86 2.11 -2.78 0.84
CA VAL A 86 2.53 -3.86 -0.06
C VAL A 86 1.40 -4.87 -0.22
N GLU A 87 0.97 -5.09 -1.46
CA GLU A 87 -0.05 -6.09 -1.80
C GLU A 87 0.51 -7.50 -1.61
N TYR A 88 -0.23 -8.35 -0.90
CA TYR A 88 0.17 -9.74 -0.72
C TYR A 88 -0.31 -10.60 -1.88
N TYR A 89 0.65 -11.29 -2.51
CA TYR A 89 0.39 -12.28 -3.56
C TYR A 89 0.87 -13.65 -3.10
N ARG A 90 -0.07 -14.59 -2.91
CA ARG A 90 0.24 -15.95 -2.43
C ARG A 90 1.22 -16.71 -3.33
N ASP A 91 1.25 -16.40 -4.62
CA ASP A 91 2.12 -17.02 -5.62
C ASP A 91 3.44 -16.26 -5.83
N ARG A 92 3.64 -15.13 -5.14
CA ARG A 92 4.86 -14.31 -5.19
C ARG A 92 5.48 -14.10 -3.80
N GLU A 93 5.25 -15.02 -2.85
CA GLU A 93 5.82 -14.90 -1.50
C GLU A 93 7.34 -14.84 -1.49
N ILE A 94 8.01 -15.53 -2.44
CA ILE A 94 9.47 -15.52 -2.56
C ILE A 94 9.94 -14.11 -2.91
N GLU A 95 9.36 -13.50 -3.93
CA GLU A 95 9.68 -12.14 -4.37
C GLU A 95 9.36 -11.10 -3.28
N LEU A 96 8.28 -11.31 -2.52
CA LEU A 96 7.96 -10.46 -1.38
C LEU A 96 8.99 -10.60 -0.25
N MET A 97 9.51 -11.79 0.03
CA MET A 97 10.58 -11.99 1.00
C MET A 97 11.89 -11.35 0.53
N GLU A 98 12.25 -11.52 -0.75
CA GLU A 98 13.43 -10.86 -1.35
C GLU A 98 13.31 -9.33 -1.23
N PHE A 99 12.15 -8.78 -1.54
CA PHE A 99 11.86 -7.35 -1.31
C PHE A 99 12.06 -6.92 0.14
N MET A 100 11.61 -7.71 1.12
CA MET A 100 11.82 -7.40 2.54
C MET A 100 13.28 -7.47 2.96
N ASP A 101 14.06 -8.38 2.38
CA ASP A 101 15.49 -8.51 2.65
C ASP A 101 16.28 -7.34 2.05
N ASP A 102 15.91 -6.90 0.85
CA ASP A 102 16.56 -5.80 0.12
C ASP A 102 16.19 -4.43 0.73
N TYR A 103 14.90 -4.13 0.85
CA TYR A 103 14.41 -2.77 1.18
C TYR A 103 13.81 -2.63 2.58
N GLY A 104 13.50 -3.72 3.27
CA GLY A 104 12.72 -3.69 4.52
C GLY A 104 13.39 -2.93 5.68
N LYS A 105 14.69 -2.64 5.58
CA LYS A 105 15.45 -1.84 6.58
C LYS A 105 15.52 -0.35 6.24
N GLU A 106 15.19 0.02 5.02
CA GLU A 106 15.19 1.41 4.52
C GLU A 106 13.83 2.10 4.75
N LEU A 107 12.80 1.29 5.02
CA LEU A 107 11.45 1.74 5.31
C LEU A 107 11.18 1.74 6.81
N ASP A 108 10.61 2.82 7.33
CA ASP A 108 10.21 2.94 8.73
C ASP A 108 8.97 2.10 9.05
N PHE A 109 8.07 1.92 8.08
CA PHE A 109 6.83 1.17 8.23
C PHE A 109 6.44 0.44 6.96
N ILE A 110 6.00 -0.82 7.09
CA ILE A 110 5.45 -1.60 5.98
C ILE A 110 4.12 -2.20 6.43
N GLY A 111 3.09 -2.01 5.63
CA GLY A 111 1.76 -2.60 5.81
C GLY A 111 1.48 -3.62 4.72
N GLY A 112 1.18 -4.86 5.11
CA GLY A 112 0.65 -5.86 4.18
C GLY A 112 -0.84 -5.64 3.95
N THR A 113 -1.27 -5.67 2.70
CA THR A 113 -2.66 -5.42 2.32
C THR A 113 -3.21 -6.54 1.43
N ILE A 114 -4.54 -6.55 1.27
CA ILE A 114 -5.28 -7.36 0.30
C ILE A 114 -6.31 -6.46 -0.37
N HIS A 115 -6.01 -5.97 -1.56
CA HIS A 115 -6.99 -5.31 -2.43
C HIS A 115 -7.52 -6.25 -3.51
N GLU A 116 -6.72 -7.22 -3.92
CA GLU A 116 -7.11 -8.34 -4.80
C GLU A 116 -6.35 -9.64 -4.50
N TRP A 117 -6.98 -10.77 -4.79
CA TRP A 117 -6.31 -12.09 -4.88
C TRP A 117 -6.49 -12.75 -6.24
N ILE A 118 -7.22 -12.08 -7.13
CA ILE A 118 -7.39 -12.43 -8.54
C ILE A 118 -6.96 -11.17 -9.30
N TYR A 119 -5.83 -11.25 -9.98
CA TYR A 119 -5.26 -10.12 -10.69
C TYR A 119 -6.30 -9.40 -11.59
N ARG A 120 -6.39 -8.07 -11.46
CA ARG A 120 -7.35 -7.16 -12.12
C ARG A 120 -8.78 -7.23 -11.62
N TYR A 121 -9.01 -7.82 -10.45
CA TYR A 121 -10.29 -7.82 -9.76
C TYR A 121 -10.16 -7.23 -8.34
N PRO A 122 -9.76 -5.95 -8.22
CA PRO A 122 -9.71 -5.29 -6.92
C PRO A 122 -11.10 -5.16 -6.32
N ILE A 123 -11.25 -5.63 -5.07
CA ILE A 123 -12.49 -5.51 -4.30
C ILE A 123 -12.73 -4.06 -3.81
N THR A 124 -11.70 -3.22 -3.87
CA THR A 124 -11.75 -1.79 -3.56
C THR A 124 -12.39 -0.94 -4.67
N SER A 125 -12.55 -1.49 -5.88
CA SER A 125 -13.30 -0.86 -6.98
C SER A 125 -14.68 -1.46 -7.12
N ARG A 126 -15.72 -0.63 -6.99
CA ARG A 126 -17.12 -1.08 -7.11
C ARG A 126 -17.40 -1.74 -8.46
N GLU A 127 -16.85 -1.19 -9.54
CA GLU A 127 -17.02 -1.75 -10.89
C GLU A 127 -16.42 -3.15 -10.99
N LYS A 128 -15.19 -3.33 -10.47
CA LYS A 128 -14.46 -4.60 -10.52
C LYS A 128 -15.07 -5.65 -9.61
N LEU A 129 -15.53 -5.26 -8.43
CA LEU A 129 -16.29 -6.12 -7.54
C LEU A 129 -17.58 -6.61 -8.23
N LEU A 130 -18.33 -5.74 -8.90
CA LEU A 130 -19.53 -6.15 -9.64
C LEU A 130 -19.18 -7.14 -10.77
N GLN A 131 -18.10 -6.91 -11.52
CA GLN A 131 -17.62 -7.85 -12.55
C GLN A 131 -17.21 -9.21 -11.96
N LEU A 132 -16.67 -9.24 -10.73
CA LEU A 132 -16.36 -10.49 -10.03
C LEU A 132 -17.64 -11.21 -9.59
N LEU A 133 -18.64 -10.46 -9.11
CA LEU A 133 -19.92 -11.00 -8.63
C LEU A 133 -20.81 -11.58 -9.75
N GLU A 134 -20.52 -11.26 -11.01
CA GLU A 134 -21.10 -11.95 -12.17
C GLU A 134 -20.60 -13.40 -12.29
N LYS A 135 -19.48 -13.73 -11.66
CA LYS A 135 -18.80 -15.04 -11.76
C LYS A 135 -18.95 -15.90 -10.51
N ILE A 136 -18.86 -15.29 -9.33
CA ILE A 136 -18.92 -15.98 -8.04
C ILE A 136 -19.83 -15.25 -7.05
N PRO A 137 -20.52 -15.97 -6.14
CA PRO A 137 -21.42 -15.34 -5.18
C PRO A 137 -20.64 -14.52 -4.15
N MET A 138 -21.26 -13.47 -3.61
CA MET A 138 -20.65 -12.60 -2.58
C MET A 138 -20.10 -13.37 -1.37
N LYS A 139 -20.81 -14.42 -0.93
CA LYS A 139 -20.33 -15.27 0.16
C LYS A 139 -18.95 -15.86 -0.15
N GLN A 140 -18.74 -16.34 -1.38
CA GLN A 140 -17.45 -16.88 -1.80
C GLN A 140 -16.38 -15.79 -1.84
N VAL A 141 -16.70 -14.58 -2.33
CA VAL A 141 -15.76 -13.45 -2.31
C VAL A 141 -15.28 -13.13 -0.88
N ILE A 142 -16.20 -13.15 0.10
CA ILE A 142 -15.89 -12.92 1.52
C ILE A 142 -15.05 -14.08 2.10
N ASP A 143 -15.45 -15.34 1.83
CA ASP A 143 -14.73 -16.51 2.30
C ASP A 143 -13.28 -16.52 1.74
N ASP A 144 -13.13 -16.28 0.43
CA ASP A 144 -11.84 -16.22 -0.26
C ASP A 144 -10.96 -15.08 0.30
N TYR A 145 -11.54 -13.89 0.54
CA TYR A 145 -10.81 -12.75 1.12
C TYR A 145 -10.19 -13.08 2.48
N PHE A 146 -10.96 -13.71 3.38
CA PHE A 146 -10.46 -14.08 4.69
C PHE A 146 -9.51 -15.28 4.66
N GLU A 147 -9.69 -16.22 3.72
CA GLU A 147 -8.71 -17.29 3.48
C GLU A 147 -7.35 -16.70 3.09
N ILE A 148 -7.32 -15.81 2.09
CA ILE A 148 -6.09 -15.17 1.63
C ILE A 148 -5.50 -14.27 2.72
N SER A 149 -6.33 -13.55 3.48
CA SER A 149 -5.86 -12.76 4.63
C SER A 149 -5.20 -13.63 5.69
N GLU A 150 -5.74 -14.81 5.96
CA GLU A 150 -5.14 -15.77 6.89
C GLU A 150 -3.78 -16.27 6.36
N MET A 151 -3.68 -16.54 5.06
CA MET A 151 -2.41 -16.91 4.41
C MET A 151 -1.36 -15.81 4.58
N MET A 152 -1.71 -14.55 4.29
CA MET A 152 -0.85 -13.39 4.49
C MET A 152 -0.34 -13.28 5.93
N ILE A 153 -1.23 -13.46 6.92
CA ILE A 153 -0.84 -13.41 8.34
C ILE A 153 0.10 -14.57 8.70
N LYS A 154 -0.17 -15.78 8.19
CA LYS A 154 0.64 -16.97 8.46
C LYS A 154 2.01 -16.95 7.77
N SER A 155 2.15 -16.24 6.65
CA SER A 155 3.43 -16.10 5.94
C SER A 155 4.48 -15.36 6.78
N LYS A 156 4.03 -14.47 7.70
CA LYS A 156 4.89 -13.62 8.54
C LYS A 156 5.80 -12.67 7.76
N ILE A 157 5.49 -12.44 6.49
CA ILE A 157 6.19 -11.46 5.64
C ILE A 157 5.99 -10.06 6.21
N PHE A 158 4.76 -9.71 6.61
CA PHE A 158 4.42 -8.39 7.14
C PHE A 158 4.29 -8.41 8.67
N LYS A 159 4.71 -7.32 9.29
CA LYS A 159 4.49 -7.06 10.73
C LYS A 159 3.17 -6.35 11.01
N ASN A 160 2.67 -5.59 10.03
CA ASN A 160 1.43 -4.83 10.11
C ASN A 160 0.49 -5.27 8.99
N VAL A 161 -0.80 -5.22 9.25
CA VAL A 161 -1.85 -5.56 8.28
C VAL A 161 -2.78 -4.36 8.10
N CYS A 162 -2.94 -3.91 6.86
CA CYS A 162 -3.82 -2.80 6.49
C CYS A 162 -5.27 -3.28 6.45
N HIS A 163 -6.19 -2.44 6.97
CA HIS A 163 -7.65 -2.48 6.78
C HIS A 163 -8.26 -3.85 6.39
N ILE A 164 -8.18 -4.80 7.33
CA ILE A 164 -8.62 -6.21 7.19
C ILE A 164 -10.14 -6.38 6.98
N ASP A 165 -10.88 -5.28 7.01
CA ASP A 165 -12.32 -5.18 6.84
C ASP A 165 -12.70 -4.54 5.48
N THR A 166 -11.72 -4.30 4.60
CA THR A 166 -11.92 -3.66 3.29
C THR A 166 -12.97 -4.34 2.42
N ILE A 167 -13.16 -5.66 2.58
CA ILE A 167 -14.22 -6.41 1.89
C ILE A 167 -15.61 -5.81 2.10
N TYR A 168 -15.87 -5.16 3.24
CA TYR A 168 -17.18 -4.60 3.55
C TYR A 168 -17.44 -3.22 2.92
N ARG A 169 -16.47 -2.62 2.23
CA ARG A 169 -16.57 -1.26 1.67
C ARG A 169 -17.84 -1.00 0.86
N TYR A 170 -18.33 -2.00 0.12
CA TYR A 170 -19.53 -1.92 -0.71
C TYR A 170 -20.62 -2.92 -0.33
N ILE A 171 -20.47 -3.59 0.82
CA ILE A 171 -21.39 -4.62 1.30
C ILE A 171 -22.18 -4.03 2.46
N ASN A 172 -23.30 -3.38 2.16
CA ASN A 172 -24.29 -2.92 3.12
C ASN A 172 -25.68 -3.39 2.70
#